data_AF-A6NYJ2-F1
#
_entry.id   AF-A6NYJ2-F1
#
_cell.length_a   1.000
_cell.length_b   1.000
_cell.length_c   1.000
_cell.angle_alpha   90.00
_cell.angle_beta   90.00
_cell.angle_gamma   90.00
#
_symmetry.space_group_name_H-M   'P 1'
#
loop_
_entity.id
_entity.type
_entity.pdbx_description
1 polymer ?
#
loop_
_entity_poly.entity_id
_entity_poly.type
_entity_poly.pdbx_seq_one_letter_code
_entity_poly.pdbx_strand_id
1 'polypeptide(L)'
;MGRASTRENKNIYQTTREAMHLTREAAGELLESIPPERIEKIENERSLPHPDEVLTMAEKYKQPGLCNYYCANQCPIGQEYVPEVKIKDLSQIVLEMLASLNSMNRRKDRLIEITADGVISDDELEDFIRIREELERISIAVETLQLWSERMLATGAIDAERYEEYERRRAERD
;
A
#
# COMPACT_ATOMS: atom_id res chain seq x y z
N MET A 1 -23.13 27.08 -0.51
CA MET A 1 -22.79 25.97 0.40
C MET A 1 -23.08 24.67 -0.32
N GLY A 2 -22.04 23.94 -0.73
CA GLY A 2 -22.18 22.68 -1.48
C GLY A 2 -22.84 21.60 -0.63
N ARG A 3 -23.86 20.92 -1.18
CA ARG A 3 -24.55 19.81 -0.51
C ARG A 3 -23.67 18.56 -0.50
N ALA A 4 -23.61 17.85 0.63
CA ALA A 4 -23.01 16.52 0.71
C ALA A 4 -23.78 15.52 -0.14
N SER A 5 -23.08 14.60 -0.80
CA SER A 5 -23.67 13.60 -1.70
C SER A 5 -24.38 12.51 -0.91
N THR A 6 -25.58 12.10 -1.37
CA THR A 6 -26.41 11.04 -0.77
C THR A 6 -26.30 9.68 -1.48
N ARG A 7 -25.37 9.51 -2.43
CA ARG A 7 -25.18 8.24 -3.16
C ARG A 7 -24.63 7.14 -2.24
N GLU A 8 -25.11 5.91 -2.41
CA GLU A 8 -24.67 4.74 -1.62
C GLU A 8 -23.32 4.16 -2.09
N ASN A 9 -23.05 4.14 -3.40
CA ASN A 9 -21.80 3.62 -3.96
C ASN A 9 -20.79 4.75 -4.22
N LYS A 10 -20.11 5.20 -3.16
CA LYS A 10 -19.06 6.23 -3.25
C LYS A 10 -17.70 5.56 -3.38
N ASN A 11 -16.86 6.03 -4.31
CA ASN A 11 -15.50 5.52 -4.43
C ASN A 11 -14.59 6.08 -3.32
N ILE A 12 -13.39 5.49 -3.20
CA ILE A 12 -12.44 5.80 -2.12
C ILE A 12 -12.03 7.29 -2.08
N TYR A 13 -11.94 7.94 -3.24
CA TYR A 13 -11.58 9.35 -3.33
C TYR A 13 -12.68 10.23 -2.74
N GLN A 14 -13.94 9.91 -3.04
CA GLN A 14 -15.09 10.62 -2.49
C GLN A 14 -15.21 10.41 -0.98
N THR A 15 -15.13 9.16 -0.51
CA THR A 15 -15.22 8.87 0.92
C THR A 15 -14.09 9.51 1.71
N THR A 16 -12.89 9.56 1.13
CA THR A 16 -11.73 10.24 1.73
C THR A 16 -11.97 11.74 1.89
N ARG A 17 -12.40 12.42 0.82
CA ARG A 17 -12.71 13.86 0.88
C ARG A 17 -13.82 14.16 1.90
N GLU A 18 -14.87 13.35 1.91
CA GLU A 18 -16.00 13.53 2.83
C GLU A 18 -15.64 13.24 4.29
N ALA A 19 -14.74 12.29 4.56
CA ALA A 19 -14.21 12.03 5.89
C ALA A 19 -13.40 13.22 6.45
N MET A 20 -12.85 14.06 5.57
CA MET A 20 -12.22 15.34 5.94
C MET A 20 -13.20 16.52 5.99
N HIS A 21 -14.50 16.26 5.77
CA HIS A 21 -15.56 17.28 5.73
C HIS A 21 -15.35 18.37 4.66
N LEU A 22 -14.62 18.07 3.59
CA LEU A 22 -14.37 19.01 2.50
C LEU A 22 -15.50 18.96 1.47
N THR A 23 -15.91 20.10 0.92
CA THR A 23 -16.66 20.14 -0.35
C THR A 23 -15.71 19.96 -1.54
N ARG A 24 -16.21 19.80 -2.76
CA ARG A 24 -15.33 19.72 -3.94
C ARG A 24 -14.57 21.01 -4.18
N GLU A 25 -15.21 22.15 -3.89
CA GLU A 25 -14.59 23.48 -3.98
C GLU A 25 -13.45 23.60 -2.99
N ALA A 26 -13.70 23.32 -1.70
CA ALA A 26 -12.67 23.35 -0.67
C ALA A 26 -11.54 22.33 -0.93
N ALA A 27 -11.87 21.17 -1.48
CA ALA A 27 -10.88 20.19 -1.89
C ALA A 27 -10.04 20.68 -3.07
N GLY A 28 -10.64 21.33 -4.07
CA GLY A 28 -9.90 21.92 -5.17
C GLY A 28 -8.92 23.00 -4.72
N GLU A 29 -9.32 23.82 -3.74
CA GLU A 29 -8.42 24.79 -3.09
C GLU A 29 -7.26 24.11 -2.33
N LEU A 30 -7.55 23.04 -1.59
CA LEU A 30 -6.52 22.29 -0.84
C LEU A 30 -5.55 21.54 -1.75
N LEU A 31 -6.04 20.94 -2.83
CA LEU A 31 -5.24 20.15 -3.77
C LEU A 31 -4.44 21.02 -4.72
N GLU A 32 -4.88 22.27 -4.94
CA GLU A 32 -4.28 23.30 -5.80
C GLU A 32 -4.25 22.94 -7.30
N SER A 33 -3.74 21.76 -7.66
CA SER A 33 -3.58 21.28 -9.03
C SER A 33 -4.81 20.56 -9.60
N ILE A 34 -5.79 20.20 -8.76
CA ILE A 34 -6.94 19.37 -9.14
C ILE A 34 -8.24 20.16 -8.97
N PRO A 35 -8.84 20.70 -10.06
CA PRO A 35 -10.03 21.53 -9.94
C PRO A 35 -11.28 20.73 -9.52
N PRO A 36 -12.30 21.38 -8.92
CA PRO A 36 -13.52 20.71 -8.44
C PRO A 36 -14.23 19.84 -9.49
N GLU A 37 -14.25 20.27 -10.75
CA GLU A 37 -14.82 19.52 -11.88
C GLU A 37 -14.03 18.25 -12.19
N ARG A 38 -12.71 18.26 -11.99
CA ARG A 38 -11.86 17.08 -12.14
C ARG A 38 -12.10 16.10 -11.00
N ILE A 39 -12.19 16.59 -9.76
CA ILE A 39 -12.58 15.80 -8.58
C ILE A 39 -13.93 15.12 -8.82
N GLU A 40 -14.94 15.85 -9.31
CA GLU A 40 -16.26 15.30 -9.60
C GLU A 40 -16.20 14.14 -10.62
N LYS A 41 -15.39 14.27 -11.68
CA LYS A 41 -15.24 13.21 -12.69
C LYS A 41 -14.59 11.96 -12.12
N ILE A 42 -13.58 12.12 -11.28
CA ILE A 42 -12.89 11.02 -10.58
C ILE A 42 -13.87 10.32 -9.63
N GLU A 43 -14.57 11.08 -8.79
CA GLU A 43 -15.53 10.56 -7.79
C GLU A 43 -16.73 9.83 -8.42
N ASN A 44 -17.19 10.31 -9.58
CA ASN A 44 -18.28 9.69 -10.32
C ASN A 44 -17.80 8.59 -11.29
N GLU A 45 -16.52 8.20 -11.22
CA GLU A 45 -15.92 7.15 -12.06
C GLU A 45 -16.07 7.40 -13.56
N ARG A 46 -16.25 8.68 -13.96
CA ARG A 46 -16.31 9.09 -15.37
C ARG A 46 -14.94 9.05 -16.03
N SER A 47 -13.88 9.07 -15.23
CA SER A 47 -12.49 8.94 -15.66
C SER A 47 -11.63 8.48 -14.50
N LEU A 48 -10.63 7.65 -14.77
CA LEU A 48 -9.60 7.32 -13.79
C LEU A 48 -8.77 8.57 -13.45
N PRO A 49 -8.31 8.69 -12.19
CA PRO A 49 -7.33 9.72 -11.82
C PRO A 49 -5.97 9.41 -12.47
N HIS A 50 -5.19 10.45 -12.75
CA HIS A 50 -3.81 10.30 -13.16
C HIS A 50 -2.91 10.02 -11.94
N PRO A 51 -1.77 9.32 -12.10
CA PRO A 51 -0.89 8.99 -10.97
C PRO A 51 -0.44 10.21 -10.14
N ASP A 52 -0.13 11.34 -10.79
CA ASP A 52 0.23 12.60 -10.14
C ASP A 52 -0.94 13.21 -9.34
N GLU A 53 -2.17 13.05 -9.83
CA GLU A 53 -3.37 13.44 -9.10
C GLU A 53 -3.55 12.59 -7.84
N VAL A 54 -3.32 11.28 -7.93
CA VAL A 54 -3.40 10.37 -6.77
C VAL A 54 -2.33 10.71 -5.74
N LEU A 55 -1.10 11.00 -6.17
CA LEU A 55 -0.02 11.44 -5.27
C LEU A 55 -0.41 12.72 -4.53
N THR A 56 -0.92 13.71 -5.25
CA THR A 56 -1.38 14.99 -4.66
C THR A 56 -2.50 14.75 -3.66
N MET A 57 -3.50 13.93 -4.00
CA MET A 57 -4.59 13.58 -3.09
C MET A 57 -4.08 12.84 -1.85
N ALA A 58 -3.20 11.85 -2.01
CA ALA A 58 -2.64 11.08 -0.91
C ALA A 58 -1.88 11.97 0.09
N GLU A 59 -1.04 12.88 -0.42
CA GLU A 59 -0.27 13.83 0.38
C GLU A 59 -1.17 14.83 1.11
N LYS A 60 -1.97 15.60 0.36
CA LYS A 60 -2.77 16.71 0.89
C LYS A 60 -3.92 16.22 1.79
N TYR A 61 -4.49 15.05 1.50
CA TYR A 61 -5.49 14.43 2.37
C TYR A 61 -4.88 13.62 3.52
N LYS A 62 -3.55 13.45 3.55
CA LYS A 62 -2.85 12.58 4.52
C LYS A 62 -3.40 11.15 4.51
N GLN A 63 -3.70 10.64 3.32
CA GLN A 63 -4.20 9.28 3.10
C GLN A 63 -3.31 8.52 2.10
N PRO A 64 -2.13 8.03 2.54
CA PRO A 64 -1.22 7.28 1.68
C PRO A 64 -1.84 5.99 1.09
N GLY A 65 -2.88 5.45 1.74
CA GLY A 65 -3.65 4.31 1.22
C GLY A 65 -4.28 4.55 -0.16
N LEU A 66 -4.49 5.81 -0.57
CA LEU A 66 -4.97 6.14 -1.92
C LEU A 66 -3.99 5.69 -3.01
N CYS A 67 -2.68 5.76 -2.77
CA CYS A 67 -1.67 5.30 -3.71
C CYS A 67 -1.70 3.78 -3.88
N ASN A 68 -1.75 3.03 -2.76
CA ASN A 68 -1.84 1.58 -2.82
C ASN A 68 -3.14 1.12 -3.50
N TYR A 69 -4.28 1.74 -3.18
CA TYR A 69 -5.55 1.43 -3.86
C TYR A 69 -5.47 1.66 -5.36
N TYR A 70 -4.92 2.80 -5.80
CA TYR A 70 -4.74 3.08 -7.22
C TYR A 70 -3.83 2.04 -7.88
N CYS A 71 -2.68 1.74 -7.29
CA CYS A 71 -1.74 0.78 -7.86
C CYS A 71 -2.34 -0.63 -7.94
N ALA A 72 -2.92 -1.13 -6.85
CA ALA A 72 -3.43 -2.50 -6.78
C ALA A 72 -4.74 -2.71 -7.58
N ASN A 73 -5.56 -1.67 -7.75
CA ASN A 73 -6.91 -1.82 -8.34
C ASN A 73 -7.14 -1.05 -9.64
N GLN A 74 -6.32 -0.06 -10.00
CA GLN A 74 -6.60 0.83 -11.15
C GLN A 74 -5.45 0.94 -12.15
N CYS A 75 -4.20 0.86 -11.68
CA CYS A 75 -3.02 0.86 -12.55
C CYS A 75 -2.86 -0.50 -13.23
N PRO A 76 -2.84 -0.60 -14.57
CA PRO A 76 -2.71 -1.89 -15.26
C PRO A 76 -1.42 -2.63 -14.92
N ILE A 77 -0.32 -1.90 -14.72
CA ILE A 77 0.95 -2.48 -14.27
C ILE A 77 0.83 -2.89 -12.80
N GLY A 78 0.24 -2.03 -11.97
CA GLY A 78 0.15 -2.29 -10.55
C GLY A 78 -0.78 -3.46 -10.20
N GLN A 79 -1.86 -3.69 -10.95
CA GLN A 79 -2.76 -4.84 -10.76
C GLN A 79 -2.04 -6.19 -10.88
N GLU A 80 -0.98 -6.27 -11.70
CA GLU A 80 -0.19 -7.49 -11.92
C GLU A 80 0.86 -7.71 -10.83
N TYR A 81 1.39 -6.64 -10.21
CA TYR A 81 2.60 -6.70 -9.37
C TYR A 81 2.46 -6.11 -7.97
N VAL A 82 1.39 -5.37 -7.67
CA VAL A 82 1.22 -4.62 -6.42
C VAL A 82 0.05 -5.20 -5.64
N PRO A 83 0.28 -5.79 -4.46
CA PRO A 83 -0.80 -6.31 -3.63
C PRO A 83 -1.65 -5.19 -3.03
N GLU A 84 -2.96 -5.41 -2.94
CA GLU A 84 -3.85 -4.52 -2.19
C GLU A 84 -3.60 -4.69 -0.68
N VAL A 85 -3.22 -3.60 -0.03
CA VAL A 85 -2.93 -3.58 1.41
C VAL A 85 -4.13 -3.03 2.17
N LYS A 86 -4.74 -3.90 2.96
CA LYS A 86 -5.82 -3.52 3.88
C LYS A 86 -5.23 -2.92 5.15
N ILE A 87 -5.94 -1.96 5.73
CA ILE A 87 -5.61 -1.41 7.04
C ILE A 87 -5.69 -2.56 8.05
N LYS A 88 -4.53 -2.95 8.59
CA LYS A 88 -4.37 -3.93 9.65
C LYS A 88 -3.69 -3.25 10.84
N ASP A 89 -4.02 -3.72 12.05
CA ASP A 89 -3.26 -3.34 13.23
C ASP A 89 -1.84 -3.91 13.15
N LEU A 90 -0.87 -3.20 13.72
CA LEU A 90 0.55 -3.61 13.71
C LEU A 90 0.72 -5.04 14.24
N SER A 91 -0.03 -5.41 15.30
CA SER A 91 -0.01 -6.75 15.87
C SER A 91 -0.40 -7.83 14.87
N GLN A 92 -1.42 -7.59 14.04
CA GLN A 92 -1.85 -8.53 13.01
C GLN A 92 -0.80 -8.66 11.92
N ILE A 93 -0.21 -7.55 11.46
CA ILE A 93 0.88 -7.56 10.46
C ILE A 93 2.04 -8.40 10.96
N VAL A 94 2.48 -8.17 12.21
CA VAL A 94 3.59 -8.89 12.83
C VAL A 94 3.26 -10.38 13.00
N LEU A 95 2.05 -10.73 13.44
CA LEU A 95 1.64 -12.13 13.61
C LEU A 95 1.61 -12.88 12.27
N GLU A 96 1.07 -12.27 11.21
CA GLU A 96 1.08 -12.86 9.87
C GLU A 96 2.50 -13.04 9.33
N MET A 97 3.37 -12.03 9.52
CA MET A 97 4.78 -12.12 9.14
C MET A 97 5.49 -13.26 9.88
N LEU A 98 5.29 -13.38 11.20
CA LEU A 98 5.86 -14.45 12.01
C LEU A 98 5.34 -15.84 11.58
N ALA A 99 4.07 -15.94 11.22
CA ALA A 99 3.50 -17.17 10.70
C ALA A 99 4.18 -17.60 9.39
N SER A 100 4.36 -16.68 8.45
CA SER A 100 5.04 -16.92 7.16
C SER A 100 6.52 -17.27 7.36
N LEU A 101 7.24 -16.55 8.24
CA LEU A 101 8.63 -16.86 8.58
C LEU A 101 8.77 -18.24 9.21
N ASN A 102 7.87 -18.62 10.13
CA ASN A 102 7.87 -19.95 10.73
C ASN A 102 7.56 -21.05 9.70
N SER A 103 6.66 -20.77 8.76
CA SER A 103 6.35 -21.67 7.65
C SER A 103 7.58 -21.90 6.76
N MET A 104 8.26 -20.82 6.37
CA MET A 104 9.50 -20.91 5.60
C MET A 104 10.64 -21.58 6.35
N ASN A 105 10.78 -21.33 7.65
CA ASN A 105 11.82 -21.96 8.45
C ASN A 105 11.70 -23.49 8.46
N ARG A 106 10.46 -24.02 8.46
CA ARG A 106 10.21 -25.48 8.33
C ARG A 106 10.57 -26.05 6.96
N ARG A 107 10.62 -25.22 5.92
CA ARG A 107 10.91 -25.61 4.54
C ARG A 107 12.34 -25.28 4.09
N LYS A 108 13.13 -24.64 4.97
CA LYS A 108 14.48 -24.16 4.67
C LYS A 108 15.39 -25.28 4.15
N ASP A 109 15.40 -26.42 4.83
CA ASP A 109 16.28 -27.53 4.47
C ASP A 109 15.88 -28.13 3.11
N ARG A 110 14.57 -28.23 2.85
CA ARG A 110 14.06 -28.66 1.54
C ARG A 110 14.43 -27.70 0.41
N LEU A 111 14.41 -26.39 0.66
CA LEU A 111 14.89 -25.40 -0.32
C LEU A 111 16.37 -25.58 -0.64
N ILE A 112 17.20 -25.87 0.37
CA ILE A 112 18.62 -26.14 0.18
C ILE A 112 18.82 -27.40 -0.67
N GLU A 113 18.08 -28.47 -0.40
CA GLU A 113 18.12 -29.72 -1.19
C GLU A 113 17.78 -29.46 -2.66
N ILE A 114 16.62 -28.83 -2.92
CA ILE A 114 16.11 -28.57 -4.26
C ILE A 114 17.02 -27.64 -5.09
N THR A 115 17.79 -26.77 -4.41
CA THR A 115 18.66 -25.80 -5.09
C THR A 115 20.13 -26.23 -5.15
N ALA A 116 20.47 -27.42 -4.63
CA ALA A 116 21.85 -27.84 -4.44
C ALA A 116 22.62 -28.02 -5.76
N ASP A 117 21.97 -28.51 -6.80
CA ASP A 117 22.56 -28.75 -8.13
C ASP A 117 22.24 -27.64 -9.15
N GLY A 118 21.42 -26.66 -8.75
CA GLY A 118 20.99 -25.53 -9.57
C GLY A 118 19.90 -25.84 -10.59
N VAL A 119 19.29 -27.03 -10.56
CA VAL A 119 18.24 -27.45 -11.51
C VAL A 119 17.03 -27.97 -10.73
N ILE A 120 15.87 -27.32 -10.92
CA ILE A 120 14.61 -27.84 -10.35
C ILE A 120 14.13 -29.01 -11.21
N SER A 121 14.17 -30.22 -10.66
CA SER A 121 13.64 -31.42 -11.32
C SER A 121 12.12 -31.53 -11.24
N ASP A 122 11.52 -32.40 -12.06
CA ASP A 122 10.06 -32.57 -12.12
C ASP A 122 9.46 -33.04 -10.78
N ASP A 123 10.18 -33.87 -10.01
CA ASP A 123 9.75 -34.34 -8.68
C ASP A 123 9.97 -33.30 -7.57
N GLU A 124 10.75 -32.25 -7.82
CA GLU A 124 10.98 -31.14 -6.90
C GLU A 124 10.05 -29.94 -7.17
N LEU A 125 9.46 -29.89 -8.37
CA LEU A 125 8.68 -28.75 -8.84
C LEU A 125 7.52 -28.39 -7.90
N GLU A 126 6.79 -29.38 -7.39
CA GLU A 126 5.68 -29.13 -6.48
C GLU A 126 6.14 -28.50 -5.15
N ASP A 127 7.23 -29.01 -4.58
CA ASP A 127 7.81 -28.47 -3.36
C ASP A 127 8.35 -27.06 -3.59
N PHE A 128 9.00 -26.83 -4.74
CA PHE A 128 9.51 -25.53 -5.12
C PHE A 128 8.40 -24.48 -5.27
N ILE A 129 7.28 -24.82 -5.92
CA ILE A 129 6.11 -23.94 -6.04
C ILE A 129 5.59 -23.55 -4.66
N ARG A 130 5.42 -24.53 -3.76
CA ARG A 130 4.95 -24.27 -2.38
C ARG A 130 5.92 -23.37 -1.62
N ILE A 131 7.22 -23.55 -1.78
CA ILE A 131 8.23 -22.70 -1.13
C ILE A 131 8.19 -21.27 -1.71
N ARG A 132 8.07 -21.13 -3.02
CA ARG A 132 7.92 -19.83 -3.69
C ARG A 132 6.72 -19.05 -3.17
N GLU A 133 5.58 -19.71 -3.00
CA GLU A 133 4.36 -19.09 -2.44
C GLU A 133 4.57 -18.59 -1.00
N GLU A 134 5.28 -19.34 -0.16
CA GLU A 134 5.58 -18.92 1.21
C GLU A 134 6.56 -17.73 1.25
N LEU A 135 7.55 -17.69 0.33
CA LEU A 135 8.42 -16.53 0.15
C LEU A 135 7.63 -15.28 -0.29
N GLU A 136 6.68 -15.45 -1.21
CA GLU A 136 5.80 -14.37 -1.68
C GLU A 136 4.93 -13.81 -0.56
N ARG A 137 4.40 -14.67 0.33
CA ARG A 137 3.69 -14.22 1.54
C ARG A 137 4.58 -13.42 2.50
N ILE A 138 5.87 -13.75 2.61
CA ILE A 138 6.81 -12.94 3.38
C ILE A 138 7.00 -11.57 2.74
N SER A 139 7.17 -11.48 1.42
CA SER A 139 7.30 -10.20 0.70
C SER A 139 6.10 -9.30 0.98
N ILE A 140 4.88 -9.83 0.82
CA ILE A 140 3.64 -9.10 1.06
C ILE A 140 3.56 -8.60 2.52
N ALA A 141 3.96 -9.42 3.49
CA ALA A 141 3.95 -9.03 4.90
C ALA A 141 4.94 -7.89 5.20
N VAL A 142 6.12 -7.91 4.57
CA VAL A 142 7.13 -6.84 4.69
C VAL A 142 6.61 -5.54 4.05
N GLU A 143 6.07 -5.60 2.83
CA GLU A 143 5.49 -4.44 2.14
C GLU A 143 4.32 -3.83 2.94
N THR A 144 3.48 -4.69 3.54
CA THR A 144 2.38 -4.27 4.42
C THR A 144 2.91 -3.49 5.63
N LEU A 145 4.01 -3.95 6.24
CA LEU A 145 4.63 -3.25 7.37
C LEU A 145 5.25 -1.91 6.95
N GLN A 146 5.87 -1.83 5.77
CA GLN A 146 6.42 -0.59 5.22
C GLN A 146 5.32 0.45 5.01
N LEU A 147 4.22 0.08 4.35
CA LEU A 147 3.06 0.96 4.15
C LEU A 147 2.41 1.40 5.47
N TRP A 148 2.37 0.50 6.47
CA TRP A 148 1.91 0.87 7.81
C TRP A 148 2.80 1.97 8.41
N SER A 149 4.13 1.83 8.31
CA SER A 149 5.10 2.82 8.81
C SER A 149 4.94 4.18 8.13
N GLU A 150 4.88 4.19 6.80
CA GLU A 150 4.65 5.41 6.00
C GLU A 150 3.36 6.13 6.41
N ARG A 151 2.28 5.38 6.66
CA ARG A 151 1.02 5.94 7.16
C ARG A 151 1.16 6.53 8.55
N MET A 152 1.87 5.88 9.46
CA MET A 152 2.07 6.40 10.82
C MET A 152 2.90 7.69 10.81
N LEU A 153 3.90 7.79 9.93
CA LEU A 153 4.66 9.01 9.69
C LEU A 153 3.76 10.13 9.12
N ALA A 154 2.98 9.84 8.08
CA ALA A 154 2.11 10.82 7.43
C ALA A 154 1.00 11.35 8.34
N THR A 155 0.50 10.50 9.25
CA THR A 155 -0.53 10.88 10.23
C THR A 155 0.04 11.54 11.49
N GLY A 156 1.37 11.57 11.65
CA GLY A 156 2.04 12.11 12.83
C GLY A 156 1.96 11.22 14.07
N ALA A 157 1.51 9.97 13.93
CA ALA A 157 1.56 8.96 14.98
C ALA A 157 3.02 8.55 15.28
N ILE A 158 3.89 8.62 14.28
CA ILE A 158 5.35 8.59 14.42
C ILE A 158 5.88 9.98 14.05
N ASP A 159 6.80 10.50 14.86
CA ASP A 159 7.49 11.76 14.61
C ASP A 159 8.47 11.60 13.43
N ALA A 160 8.12 12.22 12.30
CA ALA A 160 8.88 12.10 11.06
C ALA A 160 10.26 12.78 11.13
N GLU A 161 10.38 13.94 11.79
CA GLU A 161 11.65 14.65 11.90
C GLU A 161 12.67 13.83 12.70
N ARG A 162 12.22 13.26 13.83
CA ARG A 162 13.05 12.38 14.64
C ARG A 162 13.39 11.10 13.91
N TYR A 163 12.43 10.52 13.18
CA TYR A 163 12.66 9.31 12.38
C TYR A 163 13.76 9.53 11.34
N GLU A 164 13.69 10.62 10.56
CA GLU A 164 14.71 10.97 9.57
C GLU A 164 16.07 11.29 10.19
N GLU A 165 16.09 11.94 11.37
CA GLU A 165 17.33 12.19 12.10
C GLU A 165 18.03 10.87 12.48
N TYR A 166 17.29 9.88 12.95
CA TYR A 166 17.83 8.56 13.26
C TYR A 166 18.36 7.85 12.01
N GLU A 167 17.63 7.88 10.91
CA GLU A 167 18.06 7.28 9.63
C GLU A 167 19.35 7.94 9.12
N ARG A 168 19.45 9.27 9.12
CA ARG A 168 20.66 10.00 8.73
C ARG A 168 21.86 9.61 9.60
N ARG A 169 21.69 9.60 10.93
CA ARG A 169 22.75 9.22 11.88
C ARG A 169 23.22 7.77 11.72
N ARG A 170 22.34 6.87 11.28
CA ARG A 170 22.69 5.48 11.02
C ARG A 170 23.48 5.36 9.71
N ALA A 171 23.04 6.02 8.65
CA ALA A 171 23.73 6.02 7.36
C ALA A 171 25.15 6.62 7.42
N GLU A 172 25.42 7.53 8.36
CA GLU A 172 26.76 8.08 8.61
C GLU A 172 27.70 7.14 9.39
N ARG A 173 27.17 6.05 9.97
CA ARG A 173 27.93 5.09 10.79
C ARG A 173 28.30 3.80 10.05
N ASP A 174 27.60 3.48 8.98
CA ASP A 174 27.84 2.32 8.11
C ASP A 174 28.78 2.70 6.95
#